data_AF-A0A7K3CSP0-F1
#
_entry.id   AF-A0A7K3CSP0-F1
#
_cell.length_a   1.000
_cell.length_b   1.000
_cell.length_c   1.000
_cell.angle_alpha   90.00
_cell.angle_beta   90.00
_cell.angle_gamma   90.00
#
_symmetry.space_group_name_H-M   'P 1'
#
loop_
_entity.id
_entity.type
_entity.pdbx_description
1 polymer ?
#
loop_
_entity_poly.entity_id
_entity_poly.type
_entity_poly.pdbx_seq_one_letter_code
_entity_poly.pdbx_strand_id
1 'polypeptide(L)'
;AVKEQNGAAMSLGRTSTFLDVYLQRDLDEGLLDETRAQELIDDFVIKLRIVRFLRTPEYDALFSGDPTWVTESIGGIGLDGRPLVTRTSFRFLQTLYNLGPAPEPNLTVLWSPRLPAGFKEFCAQVSIDTSAVQYESDDLMRPRTGDDTAIACCVSAMAVGRQIQFFGARVNLAKALLYAINGGRDEMTGEQVAPGMAALTGEYLDHDELAAAYDHVLDWLARTYVDALNVIHYMHDKYA
;
A
#
# COMPACT_ATOMS: atom_id res chain seq x y z
N ALA A 1 -15.93 4.33 9.45
CA ALA A 1 -14.99 3.45 8.71
C ALA A 1 -14.55 2.24 9.54
N VAL A 2 -13.46 2.27 10.33
CA VAL A 2 -12.90 1.06 11.00
C VAL A 2 -13.78 0.39 12.07
N LYS A 3 -14.93 0.99 12.42
CA LYS A 3 -15.96 0.39 13.29
C LYS A 3 -17.07 -0.34 12.51
N GLU A 4 -17.15 -0.10 11.21
CA GLU A 4 -18.24 -0.56 10.33
C GLU A 4 -17.72 -1.48 9.23
N GLN A 5 -16.44 -1.33 8.86
CA GLN A 5 -15.78 -2.02 7.75
C GLN A 5 -14.51 -2.68 8.26
N ASN A 6 -14.17 -3.84 7.68
CA ASN A 6 -13.01 -4.66 8.02
C ASN A 6 -12.16 -5.00 6.79
N GLY A 7 -12.05 -4.06 5.84
CA GLY A 7 -11.18 -4.20 4.67
C GLY A 7 -9.77 -4.59 5.05
N ALA A 8 -9.04 -5.24 4.13
CA ALA A 8 -7.66 -5.66 4.39
C ALA A 8 -6.80 -4.44 4.75
N ALA A 9 -6.84 -3.41 3.90
CA ALA A 9 -6.22 -2.12 4.14
C ALA A 9 -7.25 -1.03 4.47
N MET A 10 -7.06 -0.35 5.59
CA MET A 10 -7.89 0.76 6.04
C MET A 10 -7.04 2.03 6.18
N SER A 11 -6.50 2.48 5.05
CA SER A 11 -5.52 3.57 4.99
C SER A 11 -6.09 4.90 5.45
N LEU A 12 -5.25 5.69 6.12
CA LEU A 12 -5.63 7.00 6.68
C LEU A 12 -5.76 8.05 5.59
N GLY A 13 -4.87 8.02 4.60
CA GLY A 13 -4.85 8.98 3.48
C GLY A 13 -3.64 9.89 3.55
N ARG A 14 -3.86 11.20 3.40
CA ARG A 14 -2.82 12.24 3.42
C ARG A 14 -3.24 13.37 4.35
N THR A 15 -2.91 13.24 5.62
CA THR A 15 -3.50 14.06 6.69
C THR A 15 -2.50 15.00 7.35
N SER A 16 -1.22 14.62 7.42
CA SER A 16 -0.18 15.36 8.13
C SER A 16 -0.09 16.85 7.74
N THR A 17 0.03 17.13 6.44
CA THR A 17 0.08 18.51 5.91
C THR A 17 -1.24 19.27 6.14
N PHE A 18 -2.38 18.59 6.03
CA PHE A 18 -3.70 19.18 6.29
C PHE A 18 -3.86 19.57 7.76
N LEU A 19 -3.49 18.68 8.68
CA LEU A 19 -3.53 18.92 10.13
C LEU A 19 -2.59 20.06 10.54
N ASP A 20 -1.46 20.22 9.84
CA ASP A 20 -0.51 21.30 10.13
C ASP A 20 -1.14 22.69 9.98
N VAL A 21 -2.12 22.89 9.09
CA VAL A 21 -2.81 24.18 8.94
C VAL A 21 -3.45 24.63 10.26
N TYR A 22 -4.04 23.69 11.00
CA TYR A 22 -4.69 23.97 12.28
C TYR A 22 -3.66 24.12 13.40
N LEU A 23 -2.66 23.23 13.47
CA LEU A 23 -1.61 23.30 14.48
C LEU A 23 -0.77 24.58 14.33
N GLN A 24 -0.44 24.98 13.10
CA GLN A 24 0.29 26.21 12.80
C GLN A 24 -0.48 27.44 13.28
N ARG A 25 -1.79 27.52 12.99
CA ARG A 25 -2.64 28.62 13.49
C ARG A 25 -2.61 28.68 15.02
N ASP A 26 -2.81 27.56 15.69
CA ASP A 26 -2.90 27.53 17.15
C ASP A 26 -1.55 27.84 17.82
N LEU A 27 -0.43 27.51 17.16
CA LEU A 27 0.93 27.91 17.56
C LEU A 27 1.14 29.42 17.41
N ASP A 28 0.69 30.02 16.30
CA ASP A 28 0.84 31.45 16.03
C ASP A 28 -0.03 32.31 16.96
N GLU A 29 -1.21 31.80 17.35
CA GLU A 29 -2.10 32.42 18.33
C GLU A 29 -1.67 32.16 19.79
N GLY A 30 -0.65 31.31 20.02
CA GLY A 30 -0.16 30.95 21.35
C GLY A 30 -1.14 30.12 22.17
N LEU A 31 -2.08 29.42 21.52
CA LEU A 31 -3.06 28.53 22.17
C LEU A 31 -2.42 27.20 22.60
N LEU A 32 -1.36 26.78 21.90
CA LEU A 32 -0.54 25.63 22.24
C LEU A 32 0.93 25.89 21.89
N ASP A 33 1.84 25.12 22.49
CA ASP A 33 3.26 25.13 22.15
C ASP A 33 3.65 23.89 21.32
N GLU A 34 4.91 23.83 20.86
CA GLU A 34 5.38 22.73 20.02
C GLU A 34 5.29 21.36 20.73
N THR A 35 5.50 21.33 22.06
CA THR A 35 5.37 20.11 22.86
C THR A 35 3.95 19.58 22.82
N ARG A 36 2.96 20.47 23.03
CA ARG A 36 1.54 20.09 22.98
C ARG A 36 1.09 19.74 21.56
N ALA A 37 1.65 20.38 20.53
CA ALA A 37 1.42 19.99 19.14
C ALA A 37 1.90 18.56 18.88
N GLN A 38 3.10 18.21 19.34
CA GLN A 38 3.63 16.85 19.22
C GLN A 38 2.79 15.84 20.00
N GLU A 39 2.38 16.17 21.23
CA GLU A 39 1.55 15.30 22.06
C GLU A 39 0.23 14.95 21.38
N LEU A 40 -0.42 15.90 20.70
CA LEU A 40 -1.63 15.64 19.92
C LEU A 40 -1.39 14.65 18.77
N ILE A 41 -0.25 14.76 18.08
CA ILE A 41 0.13 13.82 17.02
C ILE A 41 0.47 12.44 17.59
N ASP A 42 1.19 12.40 18.71
CA ASP A 42 1.52 11.16 19.43
C ASP A 42 0.24 10.45 19.88
N ASP A 43 -0.69 11.15 20.54
CA ASP A 43 -2.00 10.63 20.95
C ASP A 43 -2.81 10.10 19.76
N PHE A 44 -2.82 10.84 18.65
CA PHE A 44 -3.48 10.41 17.43
C PHE A 44 -2.87 9.12 16.88
N VAL A 45 -1.54 9.06 16.76
CA VAL A 45 -0.81 7.88 16.29
C VAL A 45 -0.99 6.68 17.22
N ILE A 46 -1.07 6.87 18.54
CA ILE A 46 -1.42 5.80 19.49
C ILE A 46 -2.77 5.18 19.11
N LYS A 47 -3.78 5.98 18.72
CA LYS A 47 -5.08 5.45 18.30
C LYS A 47 -5.00 4.68 16.98
N LEU A 48 -4.14 5.11 16.04
CA LEU A 48 -3.92 4.37 14.79
C LEU A 48 -3.25 3.02 15.04
N ARG A 49 -2.28 2.96 15.97
CA ARG A 49 -1.54 1.73 16.36
C ARG A 49 -2.41 0.64 16.96
N ILE A 50 -3.58 0.96 17.51
CA ILE A 50 -4.47 0.02 18.19
C ILE A 50 -5.68 -0.42 17.36
N VAL A 51 -5.77 0.00 16.09
CA VAL A 51 -6.80 -0.52 15.17
C VAL A 51 -6.57 -2.02 15.00
N ARG A 52 -7.61 -2.84 15.19
CA ARG A 52 -7.54 -4.30 15.07
C ARG A 52 -8.82 -4.86 14.46
N PHE A 53 -8.67 -5.97 13.75
CA PHE A 53 -9.77 -6.72 13.16
C PHE A 53 -9.65 -8.19 13.52
N LEU A 54 -10.78 -8.84 13.81
CA LEU A 54 -10.79 -10.28 14.00
C LEU A 54 -10.55 -10.97 12.65
N ARG A 55 -9.49 -11.79 12.57
CA ARG A 55 -9.08 -12.52 11.36
C ARG A 55 -8.97 -14.02 11.64
N THR A 56 -9.15 -14.84 10.60
CA THR A 56 -8.95 -16.29 10.69
C THR A 56 -7.47 -16.66 10.48
N PRO A 57 -7.03 -17.88 10.86
CA PRO A 57 -5.66 -18.33 10.60
C PRO A 57 -5.27 -18.32 9.10
N GLU A 58 -6.22 -18.60 8.20
CA GLU A 58 -5.97 -18.57 6.75
C GLU A 58 -5.69 -17.15 6.25
N TYR A 59 -6.35 -16.14 6.84
CA TYR A 59 -6.06 -14.75 6.55
C TYR A 59 -4.65 -14.37 7.00
N ASP A 60 -4.25 -14.76 8.22
CA ASP A 60 -2.91 -14.48 8.75
C ASP A 60 -1.81 -15.16 7.92
N ALA A 61 -2.07 -16.36 7.36
CA ALA A 61 -1.15 -17.01 6.44
C ALA A 61 -0.94 -16.24 5.11
N LEU A 62 -1.94 -15.48 4.66
CA LEU A 62 -1.87 -14.64 3.44
C LEU A 62 -1.33 -13.23 3.72
N PHE A 63 -1.70 -12.68 4.86
CA PHE A 63 -1.43 -11.31 5.32
C PHE A 63 -0.88 -11.35 6.75
N SER A 64 0.39 -11.76 6.86
CA SER A 64 1.02 -12.03 8.15
C SER A 64 1.35 -10.78 8.94
N GLY A 65 1.36 -10.93 10.27
CA GLY A 65 1.79 -9.86 11.20
C GLY A 65 0.68 -8.92 11.64
N ASP A 66 -0.58 -9.35 11.53
CA ASP A 66 -1.77 -8.57 11.90
C ASP A 66 -1.82 -7.15 11.27
N PRO A 67 -1.59 -7.02 9.94
CA PRO A 67 -1.52 -5.72 9.29
C PRO A 67 -2.90 -5.08 9.13
N THR A 68 -2.94 -3.76 9.26
CA THR A 68 -4.14 -2.94 9.04
C THR A 68 -3.98 -1.92 7.92
N TRP A 69 -2.74 -1.68 7.50
CA TRP A 69 -2.30 -0.68 6.53
C TRP A 69 -3.00 0.66 6.76
N VAL A 70 -2.86 1.20 7.98
CA VAL A 70 -3.27 2.56 8.31
C VAL A 70 -2.24 3.52 7.71
N THR A 71 -2.24 3.57 6.38
CA THR A 71 -1.22 4.26 5.59
C THR A 71 -1.44 5.76 5.60
N GLU A 72 -0.43 6.51 6.01
CA GLU A 72 -0.37 7.97 5.97
C GLU A 72 0.67 8.40 4.93
N SER A 73 0.24 9.22 3.98
CA SER A 73 1.09 9.76 2.92
C SER A 73 1.65 11.11 3.34
N ILE A 74 2.97 11.22 3.46
CA ILE A 74 3.67 12.38 4.03
C ILE A 74 4.46 13.13 2.96
N GLY A 75 4.42 14.46 2.99
CA GLY A 75 5.29 15.30 2.17
C GLY A 75 4.82 15.40 0.71
N GLY A 76 5.72 15.20 -0.26
CA GLY A 76 5.46 15.41 -1.69
C GLY A 76 5.63 16.86 -2.15
N ILE A 77 5.34 17.12 -3.44
CA ILE A 77 5.41 18.43 -4.08
C ILE A 77 4.04 18.81 -4.65
N GLY A 78 3.65 20.07 -4.51
CA GLY A 78 2.44 20.62 -5.14
C GLY A 78 2.57 20.71 -6.66
N LEU A 79 1.44 20.78 -7.36
CA LEU A 79 1.41 21.07 -8.80
C LEU A 79 1.97 22.46 -9.12
N ASP A 80 1.93 23.37 -8.14
CA ASP A 80 2.57 24.69 -8.19
C ASP A 80 4.10 24.67 -7.95
N GLY A 81 4.65 23.49 -7.67
CA GLY A 81 6.09 23.28 -7.45
C GLY A 81 6.58 23.48 -6.02
N ARG A 82 5.75 23.96 -5.09
CA ARG A 82 6.15 24.11 -3.67
C ARG A 82 6.16 22.74 -2.96
N PRO A 83 7.12 22.48 -2.06
CA PRO A 83 7.05 21.30 -1.20
C PRO A 83 5.80 21.33 -0.34
N LEU A 84 5.17 20.17 -0.16
CA LEU A 84 4.04 19.96 0.76
C LEU A 84 4.49 19.42 2.12
N VAL A 85 5.81 19.41 2.37
CA VAL A 85 6.41 19.10 3.67
C VAL A 85 6.11 20.24 4.65
N THR A 86 5.65 19.89 5.85
CA THR A 86 5.34 20.83 6.93
C THR A 86 5.96 20.39 8.25
N ARG A 87 5.77 21.16 9.33
CA ARG A 87 6.24 20.74 10.67
C ARG A 87 5.59 19.43 11.09
N THR A 88 4.30 19.25 10.83
CA THR A 88 3.58 18.01 11.13
C THR A 88 4.11 16.81 10.35
N SER A 89 4.70 17.00 9.15
CA SER A 89 5.42 15.91 8.46
C SER A 89 6.57 15.34 9.33
N PHE A 90 7.31 16.21 10.02
CA PHE A 90 8.32 15.78 10.98
C PHE A 90 7.69 15.19 12.25
N ARG A 91 6.60 15.78 12.77
CA ARG A 91 5.91 15.27 13.98
C ARG A 91 5.42 13.83 13.82
N PHE A 92 4.89 13.47 12.64
CA PHE A 92 4.47 12.10 12.35
C PHE A 92 5.66 11.12 12.40
N LEU A 93 6.78 11.45 11.76
CA LEU A 93 7.99 10.62 11.80
C LEU A 93 8.61 10.58 13.20
N GLN A 94 8.55 11.69 13.94
CA GLN A 94 9.03 11.80 15.32
C GLN A 94 8.31 10.83 16.27
N THR A 95 7.09 10.41 15.95
CA THR A 95 6.37 9.39 16.74
C THR A 95 7.12 8.06 16.80
N LEU A 96 7.97 7.74 15.81
CA LEU A 96 8.81 6.54 15.83
C LEU A 96 9.96 6.64 16.85
N TYR A 97 10.30 7.83 17.31
CA TYR A 97 11.22 8.05 18.43
C TYR A 97 10.47 8.16 19.76
N ASN A 98 9.42 8.98 19.82
CA ASN A 98 8.68 9.23 21.07
C ASN A 98 7.94 7.97 21.57
N LEU A 99 7.31 7.24 20.65
CA LEU A 99 6.51 6.05 20.95
C LEU A 99 7.23 4.74 20.60
N GLY A 100 8.47 4.85 20.10
CA GLY A 100 9.25 3.75 19.55
C GLY A 100 8.79 3.28 18.16
N PRO A 101 9.63 2.46 17.48
CA PRO A 101 9.32 1.91 16.16
C PRO A 101 8.06 1.05 16.17
N ALA A 102 7.22 1.20 15.16
CA ALA A 102 6.03 0.39 14.96
C ALA A 102 5.72 0.22 13.47
N PRO A 103 5.12 -0.91 13.06
CA PRO A 103 4.69 -1.11 11.67
C PRO A 103 3.45 -0.27 11.29
N GLU A 104 2.69 0.20 12.29
CA GLU A 104 1.50 1.04 12.10
C GLU A 104 1.64 2.36 12.87
N PRO A 105 1.04 3.46 12.39
CA PRO A 105 0.54 3.63 11.02
C PRO A 105 1.66 3.40 10.00
N ASN A 106 1.31 2.89 8.81
CA ASN A 106 2.27 2.72 7.73
C ASN A 106 2.68 4.10 7.16
N LEU A 107 3.78 4.67 7.66
CA LEU A 107 4.25 6.01 7.29
C LEU A 107 4.94 5.96 5.92
N THR A 108 4.30 6.54 4.91
CA THR A 108 4.78 6.54 3.52
C THR A 108 5.17 7.94 3.06
N VAL A 109 6.46 8.16 2.84
CA VAL A 109 6.97 9.44 2.34
C VAL A 109 6.82 9.49 0.81
N LEU A 110 6.07 10.49 0.33
CA LEU A 110 5.97 10.82 -1.09
C LEU A 110 7.26 11.53 -1.52
N TRP A 111 8.21 10.76 -2.03
CA TRP A 111 9.58 11.17 -2.30
C TRP A 111 9.72 11.93 -3.62
N SER A 112 10.42 13.06 -3.57
CA SER A 112 10.93 13.78 -4.76
C SER A 112 12.34 14.30 -4.47
N PRO A 113 13.25 14.34 -5.46
CA PRO A 113 14.54 15.00 -5.31
C PRO A 113 14.44 16.47 -4.89
N ARG A 114 13.30 17.12 -5.20
CA ARG A 114 12.98 18.52 -4.86
C ARG A 114 12.51 18.72 -3.42
N LEU A 115 12.38 17.67 -2.63
CA LEU A 115 12.07 17.80 -1.21
C LEU A 115 13.18 18.59 -0.47
N PRO A 116 12.83 19.35 0.59
CA PRO A 116 13.81 20.06 1.41
C PRO A 116 14.89 19.13 1.95
N ALA A 117 16.15 19.58 1.92
CA ALA A 117 17.31 18.77 2.33
C ALA A 117 17.16 18.22 3.76
N GLY A 118 16.80 19.08 4.72
CA GLY A 118 16.61 18.64 6.11
C GLY A 118 15.51 17.60 6.30
N PHE A 119 14.45 17.62 5.49
CA PHE A 119 13.42 16.57 5.54
C PHE A 119 13.93 15.24 4.97
N LYS A 120 14.68 15.28 3.86
CA LYS A 120 15.31 14.09 3.27
C LYS A 120 16.29 13.44 4.24
N GLU A 121 17.13 14.25 4.88
CA GLU A 121 18.09 13.80 5.90
C GLU A 121 17.37 13.21 7.11
N PHE A 122 16.31 13.85 7.60
CA PHE A 122 15.54 13.33 8.73
C PHE A 122 14.83 12.02 8.39
N CYS A 123 14.21 11.90 7.22
CA CYS A 123 13.61 10.65 6.76
C CYS A 123 14.66 9.52 6.72
N ALA A 124 15.84 9.80 6.15
CA ALA A 124 16.92 8.83 6.08
C ALA A 124 17.40 8.41 7.48
N GLN A 125 17.54 9.35 8.41
CA GLN A 125 17.89 9.07 9.81
C GLN A 125 16.84 8.18 10.48
N VAL A 126 15.56 8.52 10.36
CA VAL A 126 14.45 7.73 10.91
C VAL A 126 14.45 6.33 10.32
N SER A 127 14.69 6.17 9.01
CA SER A 127 14.81 4.85 8.38
C SER A 127 15.98 4.04 8.92
N ILE A 128 17.15 4.66 9.12
CA ILE A 128 18.33 4.01 9.70
C ILE A 128 18.02 3.51 11.12
N ASP A 129 17.39 4.36 11.93
CA ASP A 129 17.17 4.07 13.36
C ASP A 129 16.02 3.08 13.60
N THR A 130 15.02 3.04 12.72
CA THR A 130 13.74 2.38 13.01
C THR A 130 13.33 1.33 11.99
N SER A 131 13.84 1.40 10.75
CA SER A 131 13.39 0.57 9.62
C SER A 131 11.86 0.57 9.39
N ALA A 132 11.16 1.65 9.80
CA ALA A 132 9.69 1.71 9.85
C ALA A 132 9.09 2.79 8.93
N VAL A 133 9.79 3.17 7.85
CA VAL A 133 9.33 4.19 6.90
C VAL A 133 9.37 3.64 5.48
N GLN A 134 8.28 3.83 4.74
CA GLN A 134 8.18 3.53 3.32
C GLN A 134 8.40 4.78 2.48
N TYR A 135 8.86 4.60 1.24
CA TYR A 135 9.02 5.67 0.26
C TYR A 135 8.34 5.31 -1.05
N GLU A 136 7.61 6.26 -1.62
CA GLU A 136 6.96 6.14 -2.93
C GLU A 136 7.33 7.33 -3.82
N SER A 137 7.50 7.11 -5.12
CA SER A 137 8.00 8.14 -6.03
C SER A 137 6.93 9.17 -6.40
N ASP A 138 6.87 10.30 -5.69
CA ASP A 138 5.92 11.40 -5.96
C ASP A 138 6.03 11.93 -7.39
N ASP A 139 7.24 12.00 -7.95
CA ASP A 139 7.44 12.48 -9.31
C ASP A 139 6.83 11.57 -10.40
N LEU A 140 6.60 10.29 -10.09
CA LEU A 140 5.95 9.35 -11.00
C LEU A 140 4.43 9.31 -10.78
N MET A 141 3.97 9.52 -9.55
CA MET A 141 2.56 9.43 -9.18
C MET A 141 1.80 10.73 -9.41
N ARG A 142 2.36 11.87 -8.98
CA ARG A 142 1.72 13.19 -9.04
C ARG A 142 1.16 13.56 -10.42
N PRO A 143 1.83 13.25 -11.56
CA PRO A 143 1.24 13.51 -12.89
C PRO A 143 -0.05 12.74 -13.19
N ARG A 144 -0.35 11.66 -12.46
CA ARG A 144 -1.49 10.76 -12.69
C ARG A 144 -2.64 11.00 -11.72
N THR A 145 -2.32 11.29 -10.46
CA THR A 145 -3.32 11.38 -9.37
C THR A 145 -3.40 12.77 -8.74
N GLY A 146 -2.54 13.71 -9.14
CA GLY A 146 -2.52 15.09 -8.63
C GLY A 146 -1.63 15.25 -7.39
N ASP A 147 -1.63 16.44 -6.81
CA ASP A 147 -0.88 16.76 -5.59
C ASP A 147 -1.65 16.49 -4.29
N ASP A 148 -2.93 16.14 -4.36
CA ASP A 148 -3.72 15.55 -3.26
C ASP A 148 -3.87 14.03 -3.43
N THR A 149 -2.72 13.38 -3.65
CA THR A 149 -2.60 11.92 -3.77
C THR A 149 -2.32 11.28 -2.42
N ALA A 150 -2.95 10.15 -2.15
CA ALA A 150 -2.60 9.25 -1.05
C ALA A 150 -2.33 7.82 -1.54
N ILE A 151 -1.61 7.06 -0.74
CA ILE A 151 -1.34 5.64 -0.94
C ILE A 151 -2.34 4.81 -0.15
N ALA A 152 -3.08 3.96 -0.86
CA ALA A 152 -3.91 2.92 -0.27
C ALA A 152 -3.11 1.62 -0.14
N CYS A 153 -3.28 0.91 0.98
CA CYS A 153 -2.54 -0.32 1.28
C CYS A 153 -1.02 -0.06 1.23
N CYS A 154 -0.29 -0.77 0.36
CA CYS A 154 1.15 -0.62 0.21
C CYS A 154 1.53 0.44 -0.81
N VAL A 155 1.08 0.34 -2.07
CA VAL A 155 1.67 1.08 -3.21
C VAL A 155 0.63 1.68 -4.16
N SER A 156 -0.66 1.59 -3.81
CA SER A 156 -1.77 1.96 -4.68
C SER A 156 -2.10 3.45 -4.54
N ALA A 157 -1.52 4.29 -5.40
CA ALA A 157 -1.83 5.73 -5.43
C ALA A 157 -3.27 6.01 -5.88
N MET A 158 -3.94 6.93 -5.20
CA MET A 158 -5.28 7.41 -5.55
C MET A 158 -5.42 8.91 -5.24
N ALA A 159 -6.19 9.62 -6.07
CA ALA A 159 -6.65 10.96 -5.74
C ALA A 159 -7.66 10.89 -4.58
N VAL A 160 -7.35 11.56 -3.47
CA VAL A 160 -8.15 11.48 -2.23
C VAL A 160 -9.59 11.92 -2.49
N GLY A 161 -10.55 11.10 -2.06
CA GLY A 161 -11.99 11.38 -2.19
C GLY A 161 -12.56 11.36 -3.62
N ARG A 162 -11.73 11.05 -4.63
CA ARG A 162 -12.15 11.06 -6.05
C ARG A 162 -11.96 9.73 -6.76
N GLN A 163 -11.21 8.81 -6.17
CA GLN A 163 -10.91 7.51 -6.74
C GLN A 163 -11.04 6.42 -5.68
N ILE A 164 -11.45 5.24 -6.13
CA ILE A 164 -11.37 3.99 -5.37
C ILE A 164 -10.75 2.93 -6.28
N GLN A 165 -10.25 1.85 -5.67
CA GLN A 165 -9.75 0.69 -6.39
C GLN A 165 -10.48 -0.56 -5.91
N PHE A 166 -10.91 -1.39 -6.86
CA PHE A 166 -11.40 -2.72 -6.58
C PHE A 166 -10.22 -3.66 -6.33
N PHE A 167 -10.04 -4.04 -5.07
CA PHE A 167 -8.90 -4.83 -4.62
C PHE A 167 -8.94 -6.27 -5.15
N GLY A 168 -7.92 -6.66 -5.90
CA GLY A 168 -7.85 -7.98 -6.52
C GLY A 168 -7.00 -9.05 -5.82
N ALA A 169 -6.28 -8.70 -4.75
CA ALA A 169 -5.15 -9.51 -4.26
C ALA A 169 -4.09 -9.74 -5.37
N ARG A 170 -3.72 -10.99 -5.67
CA ARG A 170 -2.67 -11.33 -6.65
C ARG A 170 -2.88 -12.71 -7.25
N VAL A 171 -2.31 -12.92 -8.43
CA VAL A 171 -2.18 -14.23 -9.09
C VAL A 171 -0.76 -14.76 -8.99
N ASN A 172 -0.56 -16.08 -9.12
CA ASN A 172 0.75 -16.71 -9.08
C ASN A 172 1.27 -17.00 -10.48
N LEU A 173 2.07 -16.08 -11.01
CA LEU A 173 2.68 -16.20 -12.35
C LEU A 173 3.72 -17.33 -12.44
N ALA A 174 4.45 -17.59 -11.36
CA ALA A 174 5.41 -18.70 -11.34
C ALA A 174 4.71 -20.05 -11.47
N LYS A 175 3.56 -20.22 -10.82
CA LYS A 175 2.75 -21.44 -10.95
C LYS A 175 2.10 -21.55 -12.33
N ALA A 176 1.68 -20.45 -12.93
CA ALA A 176 1.21 -20.42 -14.31
C ALA A 176 2.29 -20.89 -15.30
N LEU A 177 3.57 -20.56 -15.06
CA LEU A 177 4.68 -21.08 -15.85
C LEU A 177 4.83 -22.61 -15.71
N LEU A 178 4.72 -23.14 -14.50
CA LEU A 178 4.74 -24.60 -14.29
C LEU A 178 3.56 -25.30 -14.96
N TYR A 179 2.38 -24.68 -14.94
CA TYR A 179 1.21 -25.18 -15.65
C TYR A 179 1.45 -25.20 -17.16
N ALA A 180 2.11 -24.18 -17.72
CA ALA A 180 2.47 -24.16 -19.13
C ALA A 180 3.38 -25.32 -19.52
N ILE A 181 4.37 -25.64 -18.67
CA ILE A 181 5.28 -26.78 -18.87
C ILE A 181 4.54 -28.12 -18.77
N ASN A 182 3.68 -28.26 -17.75
CA ASN A 182 3.04 -29.52 -17.39
C ASN A 182 1.70 -29.78 -18.08
N GLY A 183 1.39 -29.09 -19.18
CA GLY A 183 0.14 -29.29 -19.92
C GLY A 183 -1.13 -28.88 -19.14
N GLY A 184 -0.99 -27.89 -18.26
CA GLY A 184 -2.03 -27.34 -17.38
C GLY A 184 -2.23 -28.10 -16.07
N ARG A 185 -1.37 -29.09 -15.78
CA ARG A 185 -1.44 -29.89 -14.55
C ARG A 185 -0.63 -29.32 -13.43
N ASP A 186 -1.16 -29.49 -12.23
CA ASP A 186 -0.50 -29.13 -10.99
C ASP A 186 0.66 -30.07 -10.68
N GLU A 187 1.83 -29.50 -10.41
CA GLU A 187 3.04 -30.26 -10.12
C GLU A 187 3.01 -30.98 -8.77
N MET A 188 2.17 -30.54 -7.83
CA MET A 188 2.07 -31.10 -6.49
C MET A 188 0.94 -32.13 -6.38
N THR A 189 -0.24 -31.83 -6.92
CA THR A 189 -1.41 -32.72 -6.82
C THR A 189 -1.61 -33.62 -8.05
N GLY A 190 -1.03 -33.25 -9.19
CA GLY A 190 -1.24 -33.92 -10.47
C GLY A 190 -2.58 -33.62 -11.14
N GLU A 191 -3.43 -32.79 -10.53
CA GLU A 191 -4.75 -32.45 -11.05
C GLU A 191 -4.68 -31.53 -12.27
N GLN A 192 -5.68 -31.61 -13.15
CA GLN A 192 -5.83 -30.69 -14.27
C GLN A 192 -6.47 -29.40 -13.78
N VAL A 193 -5.69 -28.31 -13.67
CA VAL A 193 -6.16 -27.03 -13.12
C VAL A 193 -6.38 -26.00 -14.23
N ALA A 194 -5.38 -25.78 -15.08
CA ALA A 194 -5.50 -24.95 -16.27
C ALA A 194 -6.04 -25.79 -17.45
N PRO A 195 -6.48 -25.17 -18.57
CA PRO A 195 -6.90 -25.89 -19.76
C PRO A 195 -5.83 -26.88 -20.22
N GLY A 196 -6.27 -28.09 -20.61
CA GLY A 196 -5.36 -29.13 -21.07
C GLY A 196 -4.65 -28.72 -22.36
N MET A 197 -3.33 -28.86 -22.37
CA MET A 197 -2.48 -28.65 -23.54
C MET A 197 -1.37 -29.71 -23.59
N ALA A 198 -0.64 -29.78 -24.70
CA ALA A 198 0.52 -30.64 -24.79
C ALA A 198 1.58 -30.18 -23.77
N ALA A 199 2.04 -31.10 -22.92
CA ALA A 199 3.16 -30.82 -22.04
C ALA A 199 4.45 -30.69 -22.86
N LEU A 200 5.38 -29.87 -22.37
CA LEU A 200 6.70 -29.73 -22.98
C LEU A 200 7.57 -30.90 -22.53
N THR A 201 7.85 -31.83 -23.44
CA THR A 201 8.54 -33.11 -23.14
C THR A 201 9.96 -33.19 -23.69
N GLY A 202 10.48 -32.11 -24.26
CA GLY A 202 11.87 -32.04 -24.73
C GLY A 202 12.87 -32.26 -23.60
N GLU A 203 14.07 -32.73 -23.93
CA GLU A 203 15.19 -32.84 -22.97
C GLU A 203 15.55 -31.48 -22.36
N TYR A 204 15.34 -30.41 -23.15
CA TYR A 204 15.48 -29.02 -22.73
C TYR A 204 14.20 -28.25 -23.09
N LEU A 205 13.90 -27.21 -22.30
CA LEU A 205 12.81 -26.28 -22.62
C LEU A 205 13.28 -25.33 -23.72
N ASP A 206 12.63 -25.40 -24.89
CA ASP A 206 12.77 -24.38 -25.91
C ASP A 206 12.07 -23.09 -25.47
N HIS A 207 12.74 -21.96 -25.66
CA HIS A 207 12.22 -20.67 -25.19
C HIS A 207 10.93 -20.28 -25.91
N ASP A 208 10.84 -20.49 -27.22
CA ASP A 208 9.71 -20.01 -28.02
C ASP A 208 8.49 -20.91 -27.79
N GLU A 209 8.70 -22.23 -27.65
CA GLU A 209 7.65 -23.15 -27.23
C GLU A 209 7.12 -22.84 -25.83
N LEU A 210 8.02 -22.57 -24.87
CA LEU A 210 7.65 -22.21 -23.50
C LEU A 210 6.90 -20.88 -23.45
N ALA A 211 7.39 -19.86 -24.16
CA ALA A 211 6.76 -18.55 -24.21
C ALA A 211 5.34 -18.64 -24.78
N ALA A 212 5.14 -19.40 -25.87
CA ALA A 212 3.83 -19.60 -26.46
C ALA A 212 2.87 -20.38 -25.53
N ALA A 213 3.34 -21.44 -24.89
CA ALA A 213 2.54 -22.19 -23.91
C ALA A 213 2.19 -21.33 -22.69
N TYR A 214 3.14 -20.52 -22.21
CA TYR A 214 2.94 -19.64 -21.07
C TYR A 214 1.95 -18.53 -21.36
N ASP A 215 2.05 -17.87 -22.52
CA ASP A 215 1.09 -16.87 -22.98
C ASP A 215 -0.34 -17.44 -23.02
N HIS A 216 -0.51 -18.68 -23.52
CA HIS A 216 -1.80 -19.36 -23.51
C HIS A 216 -2.36 -19.60 -22.10
N VAL A 217 -1.51 -19.97 -21.13
CA VAL A 217 -1.92 -20.10 -19.72
C VAL A 217 -2.28 -18.75 -19.12
N LEU A 218 -1.53 -17.69 -19.42
CA LEU A 218 -1.80 -16.34 -18.93
C LEU A 218 -3.15 -15.81 -19.45
N ASP A 219 -3.49 -16.13 -20.69
CA ASP A 219 -4.78 -15.84 -21.31
C ASP A 219 -5.96 -16.45 -20.54
N TRP A 220 -5.81 -17.71 -20.10
CA TRP A 220 -6.79 -18.37 -19.24
C TRP A 220 -6.81 -17.78 -17.82
N LEU A 221 -5.63 -17.52 -17.24
CA LEU A 221 -5.48 -16.98 -15.90
C LEU A 221 -6.11 -15.59 -15.79
N ALA A 222 -5.89 -14.72 -16.77
CA ALA A 222 -6.45 -13.37 -16.81
C ALA A 222 -7.98 -13.41 -16.84
N ARG A 223 -8.58 -14.23 -17.71
CA ARG A 223 -10.04 -14.42 -17.76
C ARG A 223 -10.59 -14.92 -16.43
N THR A 224 -10.03 -16.01 -15.91
CA THR A 224 -10.45 -16.61 -14.63
C THR A 224 -10.36 -15.62 -13.48
N TYR A 225 -9.27 -14.84 -13.43
CA TYR A 225 -9.05 -13.86 -12.38
C TYR A 225 -10.07 -12.71 -12.47
N VAL A 226 -10.27 -12.12 -13.64
CA VAL A 226 -11.22 -11.02 -13.84
C VAL A 226 -12.65 -11.47 -13.57
N ASP A 227 -13.04 -12.67 -14.00
CA ASP A 227 -14.38 -13.23 -13.71
C ASP A 227 -14.62 -13.37 -12.20
N ALA A 228 -13.62 -13.86 -11.45
CA ALA A 228 -13.70 -13.93 -10.00
C ALA A 228 -13.86 -12.53 -9.37
N LEU A 229 -13.07 -11.53 -9.81
CA LEU A 229 -13.16 -10.17 -9.31
C LEU A 229 -14.51 -9.50 -9.61
N ASN A 230 -15.05 -9.72 -10.81
CA ASN A 230 -16.37 -9.21 -11.19
C ASN A 230 -17.46 -9.71 -10.21
N VAL A 231 -17.42 -11.00 -9.86
CA VAL A 231 -18.36 -11.57 -8.88
C VAL A 231 -18.11 -10.99 -7.49
N ILE A 232 -16.84 -10.94 -7.05
CA ILE A 232 -16.47 -10.44 -5.72
C ILE A 232 -16.96 -9.01 -5.51
N HIS A 233 -16.64 -8.10 -6.42
CA HIS A 233 -16.96 -6.69 -6.26
C HIS A 233 -18.45 -6.39 -6.45
N TYR A 234 -19.13 -7.08 -7.35
CA TYR A 234 -20.59 -7.00 -7.44
C TYR A 234 -21.27 -7.40 -6.13
N MET A 235 -20.82 -8.50 -5.50
CA MET A 235 -21.40 -8.95 -4.25
C MET A 235 -21.02 -8.04 -3.08
N HIS A 236 -19.80 -7.48 -3.08
CA HIS A 236 -19.38 -6.53 -2.05
C HIS A 236 -20.26 -5.28 -2.08
N ASP A 237 -20.41 -4.63 -3.24
CA ASP A 237 -21.26 -3.43 -3.38
C ASP A 237 -22.72 -3.67 -2.96
N LYS A 238 -23.21 -4.90 -3.11
CA LYS A 238 -24.58 -5.26 -2.76
C LYS A 238 -24.79 -5.49 -1.26
N TYR A 239 -23.78 -6.00 -0.55
CA TYR A 239 -23.97 -6.56 0.79
C TYR A 239 -23.10 -5.95 1.89
N ALA A 240 -22.10 -5.12 1.57
CA ALA A 240 -21.14 -4.59 2.54
C ALA A 240 -20.75 -3.13 2.26
#